data_AF-A0A7K1JJQ0-F1
#
_entry.id   AF-A0A7K1JJQ0-F1
#
_cell.length_a   1.000
_cell.length_b   1.000
_cell.length_c   1.000
_cell.angle_alpha   90.00
_cell.angle_beta   90.00
_cell.angle_gamma   90.00
#
_symmetry.space_group_name_H-M   'P 1'
#
loop_
_entity.id
_entity.type
_entity.pdbx_description
1 polymer ?
#
loop_
_entity_poly.entity_id
_entity_poly.type
_entity_poly.pdbx_seq_one_letter_code
_entity_poly.pdbx_strand_id
1 'polypeptide(L)'
;MLDLLLARYTSVRRGTIADRWVRAEHVASTLGHYRKGVSRVADFIAADKYPGAPYGSALALHGHEVKVSRSDWLTELHDRAKGAAFQRYMHHWWLVVPDASIVHAGELPEGWGLLIARGGLLRAKVKAPRLTPDPLPADLAISLMSAAARTAYRDPLRRDSPVTFSPDWKAQCGFCGEPAPCQIHQPRRIAAGNQVPAH
;
A
#
# COMPACT_ATOMS: atom_id res chain seq x y z
N MET A 1 8.10 -4.09 -6.16
CA MET A 1 6.64 -4.30 -5.95
C MET A 1 6.05 -3.32 -4.95
N LEU A 2 6.67 -3.10 -3.78
CA LEU A 2 6.17 -2.13 -2.78
C LEU A 2 6.00 -0.72 -3.34
N ASP A 3 6.92 -0.22 -4.19
CA ASP A 3 6.76 1.10 -4.83
C ASP A 3 5.51 1.20 -5.71
N LEU A 4 5.12 0.09 -6.37
CA LEU A 4 3.90 0.03 -7.15
C LEU A 4 2.65 0.05 -6.25
N LEU A 5 2.72 -0.56 -5.06
CA LEU A 5 1.65 -0.47 -4.06
C LEU A 5 1.56 0.95 -3.49
N LEU A 6 2.70 1.54 -3.11
CA LEU A 6 2.76 2.94 -2.71
C LEU A 6 2.15 3.84 -3.78
N ALA A 7 2.43 3.61 -5.08
CA ALA A 7 1.88 4.41 -6.19
C ALA A 7 0.38 4.18 -6.38
N ARG A 8 -0.06 2.92 -6.35
CA ARG A 8 -1.47 2.53 -6.41
C ARG A 8 -2.28 3.20 -5.30
N TYR A 9 -1.70 3.31 -4.13
CA TYR A 9 -2.32 3.89 -2.94
C TYR A 9 -1.94 5.35 -2.72
N THR A 10 -1.53 6.10 -3.75
CA THR A 10 -1.42 7.56 -3.68
C THR A 10 -2.60 8.18 -4.41
N SER A 11 -3.47 8.87 -3.67
CA SER A 11 -4.67 9.49 -4.24
C SER A 11 -4.93 10.81 -3.53
N VAL A 12 -4.18 11.83 -3.94
CA VAL A 12 -4.30 13.17 -3.37
C VAL A 12 -5.49 13.91 -3.98
N ARG A 13 -6.36 14.45 -3.13
CA ARG A 13 -7.53 15.20 -3.56
C ARG A 13 -7.08 16.50 -4.24
N ARG A 14 -7.60 16.76 -5.44
CA ARG A 14 -7.37 17.99 -6.21
C ARG A 14 -7.64 19.24 -5.35
N GLY A 15 -6.77 20.23 -5.44
CA GLY A 15 -6.88 21.47 -4.66
C GLY A 15 -6.37 21.36 -3.22
N THR A 16 -5.86 20.20 -2.79
CA THR A 16 -5.36 19.98 -1.42
C THR A 16 -4.10 19.12 -1.42
N ILE A 17 -3.54 18.89 -0.23
CA ILE A 17 -2.51 17.87 0.03
C ILE A 17 -3.09 16.62 0.73
N ALA A 18 -4.41 16.52 0.83
CA ALA A 18 -5.06 15.43 1.52
C ALA A 18 -5.05 14.14 0.68
N ASP A 19 -4.17 13.22 1.06
CA ASP A 19 -4.07 11.89 0.45
C ASP A 19 -5.08 10.91 1.07
N ARG A 20 -5.89 10.23 0.26
CA ARG A 20 -6.90 9.27 0.71
C ARG A 20 -6.37 8.15 1.60
N TRP A 21 -5.14 7.71 1.38
CA TRP A 21 -4.66 6.48 1.99
C TRP A 21 -3.60 6.73 3.05
N VAL A 22 -3.64 5.92 4.09
CA VAL A 22 -2.50 5.68 4.98
C VAL A 22 -1.86 4.36 4.55
N ARG A 23 -0.53 4.30 4.53
CA ARG A 23 0.23 3.17 3.99
C ARG A 23 1.25 2.70 5.02
N ALA A 24 1.38 1.39 5.17
CA ALA A 24 2.33 0.77 6.09
C ALA A 24 3.01 -0.44 5.43
N GLU A 25 4.33 -0.41 5.32
CA GLU A 25 5.16 -1.52 4.87
C GLU A 25 5.66 -2.37 6.04
N HIS A 26 5.74 -3.68 5.83
CA HIS A 26 6.30 -4.66 6.75
C HIS A 26 5.70 -4.55 8.16
N VAL A 27 4.39 -4.78 8.25
CA VAL A 27 3.63 -4.68 9.50
C VAL A 27 3.74 -5.99 10.25
N ALA A 28 4.37 -5.98 11.42
CA ALA A 28 4.48 -7.18 12.26
C ALA A 28 3.17 -7.47 12.99
N SER A 29 2.83 -8.74 13.18
CA SER A 29 1.60 -9.16 13.86
C SER A 29 1.64 -8.98 15.37
N THR A 30 2.84 -8.82 15.94
CA THR A 30 3.08 -8.67 17.38
C THR A 30 4.12 -7.58 17.62
N LEU A 31 4.05 -6.91 18.76
CA LEU A 31 5.10 -6.00 19.21
C LEU A 31 6.35 -6.76 19.72
N GLY A 32 7.45 -6.03 19.84
CA GLY A 32 8.72 -6.55 20.39
C GLY A 32 9.58 -7.27 19.36
N HIS A 33 10.51 -8.10 19.84
CA HIS A 33 11.44 -8.83 18.99
C HIS A 33 10.73 -9.85 18.10
N TYR A 34 11.17 -9.94 16.85
CA TYR A 34 10.67 -10.94 15.91
C TYR A 34 10.95 -12.36 16.43
N ARG A 35 9.90 -13.17 16.51
CA ARG A 35 9.98 -14.58 16.90
C ARG A 35 9.65 -15.45 15.70
N LYS A 36 10.65 -16.17 15.18
CA LYS A 36 10.47 -17.08 14.04
C LYS A 36 9.35 -18.07 14.33
N GLY A 37 8.41 -18.22 13.40
CA GLY A 37 7.28 -19.14 13.52
C GLY A 37 6.10 -18.59 14.34
N VAL A 38 6.27 -17.51 15.11
CA VAL A 38 5.19 -16.86 15.87
C VAL A 38 4.82 -15.51 15.24
N SER A 39 5.79 -14.62 15.09
CA SER A 39 5.59 -13.33 14.44
C SER A 39 5.32 -13.56 12.95
N ARG A 40 4.28 -12.90 12.44
CA ARG A 40 3.98 -12.79 11.01
C ARG A 40 4.22 -11.35 10.59
N VAL A 41 4.46 -11.14 9.31
CA VAL A 41 4.62 -9.79 8.74
C VAL A 41 3.71 -9.72 7.52
N ALA A 42 2.82 -8.72 7.49
CA ALA A 42 2.15 -8.35 6.26
C ALA A 42 3.07 -7.42 5.46
N ASP A 43 3.26 -7.70 4.17
CA ASP A 43 4.16 -6.91 3.34
C ASP A 43 3.70 -5.46 3.22
N PHE A 44 2.38 -5.26 3.06
CA PHE A 44 1.81 -3.93 2.92
C PHE A 44 0.35 -3.86 3.39
N ILE A 45 0.04 -2.83 4.15
CA ILE A 45 -1.33 -2.49 4.54
C ILE A 45 -1.65 -1.07 4.07
N ALA A 46 -2.80 -0.91 3.41
CA ALA A 46 -3.38 0.39 3.08
C ALA A 46 -4.69 0.58 3.84
N ALA A 47 -4.84 1.70 4.52
CA ALA A 47 -6.08 2.09 5.19
C ALA A 47 -6.75 3.24 4.42
N ASP A 48 -8.00 3.04 4.02
CA ASP A 48 -8.84 4.11 3.47
C ASP A 48 -9.38 4.97 4.60
N LYS A 49 -9.04 6.26 4.60
CA LYS A 49 -9.53 7.20 5.63
C LYS A 49 -10.89 7.82 5.29
N TYR A 50 -11.49 7.47 4.15
CA TYR A 50 -12.76 8.03 3.70
C TYR A 50 -13.94 7.08 3.94
N PRO A 51 -15.03 7.55 4.60
CA PRO A 51 -16.09 6.69 5.11
C PRO A 51 -17.13 6.27 4.07
N GLY A 52 -17.05 6.68 2.80
CA GLY A 52 -18.03 6.26 1.81
C GLY A 52 -17.99 7.04 0.51
N ALA A 53 -18.91 6.69 -0.39
CA ALA A 53 -19.06 7.32 -1.69
C ALA A 53 -19.30 8.85 -1.56
N PRO A 54 -18.86 9.66 -2.54
CA PRO A 54 -18.14 9.25 -3.76
C PRO A 54 -16.63 9.08 -3.57
N TYR A 55 -16.09 9.36 -2.38
CA TYR A 55 -14.64 9.53 -2.17
C TYR A 55 -13.93 8.34 -1.53
N GLY A 56 -14.66 7.46 -0.83
CA GLY A 56 -14.13 6.37 -0.02
C GLY A 56 -14.74 5.00 -0.28
N SER A 57 -14.22 3.98 0.38
CA SER A 57 -14.68 2.59 0.34
C SER A 57 -15.16 2.12 1.72
N ALA A 58 -15.87 2.98 2.44
CA ALA A 58 -16.44 2.69 3.76
C ALA A 58 -15.40 2.26 4.80
N LEU A 59 -14.32 3.04 4.99
CA LEU A 59 -13.25 2.78 5.96
C LEU A 59 -12.70 1.35 5.86
N ALA A 60 -11.88 1.09 4.85
CA ALA A 60 -11.40 -0.26 4.55
C ALA A 60 -9.91 -0.41 4.86
N LEU A 61 -9.54 -1.58 5.39
CA LEU A 61 -8.16 -2.05 5.47
C LEU A 61 -7.90 -3.03 4.33
N HIS A 62 -6.89 -2.75 3.52
CA HIS A 62 -6.41 -3.60 2.44
C HIS A 62 -5.05 -4.16 2.84
N GLY A 63 -5.00 -5.45 3.15
CA GLY A 63 -3.74 -6.17 3.35
C GLY A 63 -3.23 -6.77 2.04
N HIS A 64 -1.92 -6.86 1.91
CA HIS A 64 -1.26 -7.36 0.72
C HIS A 64 -0.11 -8.30 1.09
N GLU A 65 -0.07 -9.41 0.39
CA GLU A 65 1.03 -10.37 0.35
C GLU A 65 1.71 -10.24 -1.01
N VAL A 66 3.03 -10.05 -1.05
CA VAL A 66 3.82 -9.90 -2.26
C VAL A 66 4.60 -11.18 -2.51
N LYS A 67 4.43 -11.77 -3.69
CA LYS A 67 5.23 -12.92 -4.13
C LYS A 67 5.89 -12.61 -5.46
N VAL A 68 7.23 -12.70 -5.50
CA VAL A 68 8.03 -12.29 -6.67
C VAL A 68 8.39 -13.44 -7.59
N SER A 69 8.21 -14.68 -7.14
CA SER A 69 8.48 -15.88 -7.93
C SER A 69 7.43 -16.96 -7.67
N ARG A 70 7.39 -17.93 -8.59
CA ARG A 70 6.55 -19.13 -8.47
C ARG A 70 6.92 -19.98 -7.25
N SER A 71 8.22 -20.13 -6.97
CA SER A 71 8.71 -20.93 -5.84
C SER A 71 8.33 -20.32 -4.49
N ASP A 72 8.39 -18.99 -4.38
CA ASP A 72 7.95 -18.24 -3.20
C ASP A 72 6.43 -18.43 -2.98
N TRP A 73 5.64 -18.35 -4.06
CA TRP A 73 4.20 -18.61 -3.98
C TRP A 73 3.87 -20.06 -3.56
N LEU A 74 4.54 -21.06 -4.14
CA LEU A 74 4.34 -22.46 -3.77
C LEU A 74 4.70 -22.71 -2.29
N THR A 75 5.78 -22.11 -1.82
CA THR A 75 6.19 -22.22 -0.40
C THR A 75 5.12 -21.68 0.54
N GLU A 76 4.48 -20.58 0.16
CA GLU A 76 3.38 -19.99 0.93
C GLU A 76 2.12 -20.87 0.90
N LEU A 77 1.76 -21.43 -0.26
CA LEU A 77 0.60 -22.32 -0.40
C LEU A 77 0.70 -23.57 0.47
N HIS A 78 1.91 -24.06 0.71
CA HIS A 78 2.15 -25.19 1.60
C HIS A 78 1.87 -24.84 3.09
N ASP A 79 1.87 -23.56 3.47
CA ASP A 79 1.61 -23.09 4.83
C ASP A 79 0.44 -22.09 4.84
N ARG A 80 -0.77 -22.61 4.57
CA ARG A 80 -2.02 -21.83 4.48
C ARG A 80 -2.34 -21.01 5.74
N ALA A 81 -1.76 -21.35 6.88
CA ALA A 81 -1.99 -20.65 8.15
C ALA A 81 -1.36 -19.24 8.18
N LYS A 82 -0.32 -18.98 7.37
CA LYS A 82 0.38 -17.69 7.36
C LYS A 82 -0.47 -16.54 6.85
N GLY A 83 -1.06 -16.69 5.66
CA GLY A 83 -1.90 -15.63 5.07
C GLY A 83 -3.20 -15.38 5.85
N ALA A 84 -3.77 -16.42 6.45
CA ALA A 84 -4.99 -16.32 7.27
C ALA A 84 -4.80 -15.44 8.53
N ALA A 85 -3.58 -15.36 9.07
CA ALA A 85 -3.29 -14.65 10.31
C ALA A 85 -3.59 -13.15 10.22
N PHE A 86 -3.35 -12.53 9.07
CA PHE A 86 -3.70 -11.12 8.85
C PHE A 86 -5.04 -10.93 8.15
N GLN A 87 -5.41 -11.83 7.22
CA GLN A 87 -6.64 -11.69 6.43
C GLN A 87 -7.87 -11.44 7.31
N ARG A 88 -7.99 -12.13 8.45
CA ARG A 88 -9.12 -12.00 9.39
C ARG A 88 -9.31 -10.57 9.94
N TYR A 89 -8.27 -9.73 9.92
CA TYR A 89 -8.32 -8.35 10.39
C TYR A 89 -8.47 -7.33 9.25
N MET A 90 -8.59 -7.80 8.00
CA MET A 90 -8.64 -6.94 6.82
C MET A 90 -9.99 -7.02 6.12
N HIS A 91 -10.39 -5.91 5.52
CA HIS A 91 -11.59 -5.86 4.68
C HIS A 91 -11.31 -6.45 3.30
N HIS A 92 -10.07 -6.33 2.82
CA HIS A 92 -9.63 -6.91 1.57
C HIS A 92 -8.24 -7.50 1.74
N TRP A 93 -8.00 -8.66 1.15
CA TRP A 93 -6.68 -9.28 1.14
C TRP A 93 -6.26 -9.58 -0.30
N TRP A 94 -5.06 -9.16 -0.66
CA TRP A 94 -4.56 -9.20 -2.03
C TRP A 94 -3.25 -9.98 -2.10
N LEU A 95 -3.17 -10.94 -3.02
CA LEU A 95 -1.90 -11.40 -3.53
C LEU A 95 -1.40 -10.44 -4.61
N VAL A 96 -0.12 -10.08 -4.56
CA VAL A 96 0.51 -9.13 -5.45
C VAL A 96 1.70 -9.79 -6.13
N VAL A 97 1.65 -9.94 -7.45
CA VAL A 97 2.68 -10.62 -8.23
C VAL A 97 3.18 -9.76 -9.40
N PRO A 98 4.46 -9.89 -9.80
CA PRO A 98 4.97 -9.20 -10.97
C PRO A 98 4.41 -9.77 -12.28
N ASP A 99 4.08 -11.07 -12.31
CA ASP A 99 3.61 -11.76 -13.51
C ASP A 99 2.45 -12.73 -13.23
N ALA A 100 1.51 -12.84 -14.17
CA ALA A 100 0.32 -13.68 -14.04
C ALA A 100 0.61 -15.18 -14.01
N SER A 101 1.74 -15.63 -14.57
CA SER A 101 2.18 -17.03 -14.57
C SER A 101 2.59 -17.55 -13.20
N ILE A 102 2.83 -16.66 -12.22
CA ILE A 102 3.19 -17.08 -10.85
C ILE A 102 2.03 -17.82 -10.17
N VAL A 103 0.79 -17.50 -10.51
CA VAL A 103 -0.41 -18.05 -9.88
C VAL A 103 -1.25 -18.77 -10.91
N HIS A 104 -1.33 -20.10 -10.79
CA HIS A 104 -2.12 -20.92 -11.69
C HIS A 104 -3.60 -20.94 -11.28
N ALA A 105 -4.45 -21.39 -12.21
CA ALA A 105 -5.88 -21.55 -11.93
C ALA A 105 -6.10 -22.53 -10.76
N GLY A 106 -6.99 -22.17 -9.84
CA GLY A 106 -7.29 -22.96 -8.64
C GLY A 106 -6.33 -22.76 -7.47
N GLU A 107 -5.24 -22.01 -7.64
CA GLU A 107 -4.26 -21.79 -6.56
C GLU A 107 -4.61 -20.61 -5.65
N LEU A 108 -5.28 -19.58 -6.18
CA LEU A 108 -5.62 -18.40 -5.39
C LEU A 108 -6.63 -18.78 -4.29
N PRO A 109 -6.34 -18.55 -3.00
CA PRO A 109 -7.26 -18.90 -1.92
C PRO A 109 -8.58 -18.15 -2.01
N GLU A 110 -9.64 -18.76 -1.50
CA GLU A 110 -10.95 -18.11 -1.40
C GLU A 110 -10.86 -16.83 -0.55
N GLY A 111 -11.59 -15.80 -0.97
CA GLY A 111 -11.60 -14.49 -0.30
C GLY A 111 -10.43 -13.58 -0.67
N TRP A 112 -9.47 -14.04 -1.50
CA TRP A 112 -8.32 -13.24 -1.94
C TRP A 112 -8.58 -12.56 -3.28
N GLY A 113 -8.00 -11.37 -3.46
CA GLY A 113 -7.83 -10.76 -4.77
C GLY A 113 -6.42 -10.99 -5.33
N LEU A 114 -6.24 -10.70 -6.62
CA LEU A 114 -4.97 -10.81 -7.31
C LEU A 114 -4.63 -9.51 -8.05
N LEU A 115 -3.57 -8.84 -7.63
CA LEU A 115 -2.95 -7.71 -8.31
C LEU A 115 -1.72 -8.16 -9.10
N ILE A 116 -1.60 -7.68 -10.34
CA ILE A 116 -0.50 -8.01 -11.24
C ILE A 116 0.14 -6.72 -11.75
N ALA A 117 1.47 -6.69 -11.78
CA ALA A 117 2.20 -5.59 -12.41
C ALA A 117 2.00 -5.63 -13.93
N ARG A 118 1.60 -4.50 -14.52
CA ARG A 118 1.48 -4.32 -15.97
C ARG A 118 1.76 -2.87 -16.33
N GLY A 119 2.78 -2.63 -17.15
CA GLY A 119 3.14 -1.28 -17.62
C GLY A 119 3.44 -0.30 -16.48
N GLY A 120 4.19 -0.75 -15.46
CA GLY A 120 4.54 0.10 -14.31
C GLY A 120 3.39 0.40 -13.34
N LEU A 121 2.25 -0.29 -13.46
CA LEU A 121 1.09 -0.13 -12.57
C LEU A 121 0.61 -1.49 -12.07
N LEU A 122 -0.17 -1.50 -10.98
CA LEU A 122 -0.88 -2.69 -10.51
C LEU A 122 -2.32 -2.72 -11.02
N ARG A 123 -2.70 -3.83 -11.63
CA ARG A 123 -4.05 -4.11 -12.13
C ARG A 123 -4.65 -5.32 -11.41
N ALA A 124 -5.93 -5.25 -11.06
CA ALA A 124 -6.64 -6.39 -10.48
C ALA A 124 -7.01 -7.38 -11.59
N LYS A 125 -6.45 -8.60 -11.53
CA LYS A 125 -6.91 -9.74 -12.35
C LYS A 125 -8.08 -10.45 -11.69
N VAL A 126 -8.06 -10.56 -10.36
CA VAL A 126 -9.18 -11.03 -9.54
C VAL A 126 -9.47 -9.96 -8.49
N LYS A 127 -10.72 -9.52 -8.38
CA LYS A 127 -11.12 -8.53 -7.37
C LYS A 127 -11.21 -9.20 -6.01
N ALA A 128 -10.53 -8.64 -4.99
CA ALA A 128 -10.75 -9.09 -3.62
C ALA A 128 -12.19 -8.78 -3.19
N PRO A 129 -12.97 -9.75 -2.70
CA PRO A 129 -14.25 -9.46 -2.06
C PRO A 129 -14.03 -8.61 -0.81
N ARG A 130 -15.11 -7.99 -0.32
CA ARG A 130 -15.09 -7.32 0.98
C ARG A 130 -15.42 -8.35 2.06
N LEU A 131 -14.54 -8.48 3.04
CA LEU A 131 -14.70 -9.35 4.21
C LEU A 131 -15.19 -8.53 5.41
N THR A 132 -15.70 -9.23 6.42
CA THR A 132 -16.03 -8.66 7.73
C THR A 132 -14.85 -8.95 8.67
N PRO A 133 -14.01 -7.95 8.98
CA PRO A 133 -12.84 -8.18 9.81
C PRO A 133 -13.21 -8.31 11.30
N ASP A 134 -12.44 -9.12 12.00
CA ASP A 134 -12.39 -9.11 13.46
C ASP A 134 -11.79 -7.79 13.97
N PRO A 135 -12.10 -7.39 15.22
CA PRO A 135 -11.42 -6.25 15.85
C PRO A 135 -9.90 -6.43 15.84
N LEU A 136 -9.17 -5.37 15.48
CA LEU A 136 -7.71 -5.40 15.51
C LEU A 136 -7.23 -5.52 16.97
N PRO A 137 -6.41 -6.53 17.29
CA PRO A 137 -5.72 -6.60 18.57
C PRO A 137 -4.87 -5.34 18.82
N ALA A 138 -4.75 -4.92 20.08
CA ALA A 138 -4.05 -3.69 20.44
C ALA A 138 -2.57 -3.69 20.01
N ASP A 139 -1.89 -4.83 20.11
CA ASP A 139 -0.51 -4.99 19.67
C ASP A 139 -0.37 -4.85 18.14
N LEU A 140 -1.27 -5.45 17.37
CA LEU A 140 -1.34 -5.27 15.93
C LEU A 140 -1.67 -3.82 15.55
N ALA A 141 -2.59 -3.15 16.26
CA ALA A 141 -2.92 -1.76 16.02
C ALA A 141 -1.70 -0.83 16.25
N ILE A 142 -0.97 -1.01 17.35
CA ILE A 142 0.25 -0.24 17.65
C ILE A 142 1.36 -0.55 16.65
N SER A 143 1.50 -1.81 16.24
CA SER A 143 2.46 -2.23 15.20
C SER A 143 2.15 -1.56 13.85
N LEU A 144 0.87 -1.54 13.45
CA LEU A 144 0.40 -0.87 12.24
C LEU A 144 0.70 0.63 12.28
N MET A 145 0.39 1.32 13.39
CA MET A 145 0.68 2.74 13.57
C MET A 145 2.18 3.04 13.45
N SER A 146 3.02 2.21 14.09
CA SER A 146 4.48 2.32 14.03
C SER A 146 5.01 2.11 12.61
N ALA A 147 4.50 1.11 11.91
CA ALA A 147 4.86 0.82 10.53
C ALA A 147 4.40 1.93 9.56
N ALA A 148 3.24 2.52 9.78
CA ALA A 148 2.74 3.66 9.00
C ALA A 148 3.64 4.89 9.15
N ALA A 149 4.01 5.26 10.39
CA ALA A 149 4.94 6.35 10.65
C ALA A 149 6.29 6.13 9.96
N ARG A 150 6.88 4.94 10.12
CA ARG A 150 8.13 4.56 9.47
C ARG A 150 8.03 4.63 7.93
N THR A 151 6.91 4.19 7.37
CA THR A 151 6.67 4.22 5.92
C THR A 151 6.59 5.65 5.41
N ALA A 152 5.86 6.52 6.11
CA ALA A 152 5.74 7.94 5.76
C ALA A 152 7.09 8.67 5.77
N TYR A 153 7.97 8.40 6.76
CA TYR A 153 9.32 8.99 6.79
C TYR A 153 10.23 8.47 5.69
N ARG A 154 10.04 7.23 5.22
CA ARG A 154 10.88 6.61 4.20
C ARG A 154 10.39 6.81 2.78
N ASP A 155 9.10 7.11 2.57
CA ASP A 155 8.52 7.27 1.23
C ASP A 155 9.29 8.34 0.40
N PRO A 156 9.57 9.55 0.93
CA PRO A 156 10.33 10.57 0.20
C PRO A 156 11.77 10.16 -0.16
N LEU A 157 12.38 9.25 0.61
CA LEU A 157 13.72 8.72 0.36
C LEU A 157 13.74 7.71 -0.79
N ARG A 158 12.61 7.09 -1.13
CA ARG A 158 12.49 6.10 -2.21
C ARG A 158 11.95 6.69 -3.50
N ARG A 159 11.01 7.63 -3.42
CA ARG A 159 10.44 8.33 -4.58
C ARG A 159 10.05 9.77 -4.24
N ASP A 160 9.85 10.58 -5.27
CA ASP A 160 9.36 11.94 -5.06
C ASP A 160 7.89 11.92 -4.63
N SER A 161 7.54 12.80 -3.71
CA SER A 161 6.14 13.09 -3.40
C SER A 161 5.40 13.61 -4.64
N PRO A 162 4.10 13.28 -4.78
CA PRO A 162 3.32 13.72 -5.93
C PRO A 162 3.29 15.26 -6.00
N VAL A 163 3.18 15.80 -7.21
CA VAL A 163 2.85 17.21 -7.41
C VAL A 163 1.33 17.34 -7.31
N THR A 164 0.87 18.28 -6.49
CA THR A 164 -0.52 18.68 -6.38
C THR A 164 -0.65 20.13 -6.83
N PHE A 165 -1.89 20.60 -6.94
CA PHE A 165 -2.17 21.99 -7.28
C PHE A 165 -3.10 22.57 -6.22
N SER A 166 -2.81 23.79 -5.79
CA SER A 166 -3.70 24.58 -4.95
C SER A 166 -4.99 24.92 -5.71
N PRO A 167 -6.03 25.46 -5.04
CA PRO A 167 -7.22 25.97 -5.73
C PRO A 167 -6.90 27.01 -6.80
N ASP A 168 -5.84 27.80 -6.60
CA ASP A 168 -5.33 28.81 -7.54
C ASP A 168 -4.34 28.24 -8.57
N TRP A 169 -4.32 26.92 -8.76
CA TRP A 169 -3.46 26.23 -9.72
C TRP A 169 -1.95 26.40 -9.54
N LYS A 170 -1.50 26.72 -8.34
CA LYS A 170 -0.06 26.75 -8.02
C LYS A 170 0.42 25.33 -7.74
N ALA A 171 1.50 24.92 -8.40
CA ALA A 171 2.12 23.62 -8.18
C ALA A 171 2.70 23.53 -6.76
N GLN A 172 2.31 22.49 -6.03
CA GLN A 172 2.70 22.25 -4.66
C GLN A 172 3.20 20.82 -4.47
N CYS A 173 4.09 20.63 -3.51
CA CYS A 173 4.46 19.31 -3.02
C CYS A 173 3.27 18.70 -2.30
N GLY A 174 2.81 17.53 -2.76
CA GLY A 174 1.68 16.82 -2.17
C GLY A 174 1.93 16.28 -0.76
N PHE A 175 3.15 16.42 -0.23
CA PHE A 175 3.50 16.05 1.13
C PHE A 175 3.49 17.26 2.08
N CYS A 176 4.25 18.32 1.77
CA CYS A 176 4.41 19.47 2.67
C CYS A 176 3.65 20.73 2.23
N GLY A 177 3.07 20.78 1.03
CA GLY A 177 2.35 21.95 0.51
C GLY A 177 3.23 23.09 -0.02
N GLU A 178 4.54 23.01 0.16
CA GLU A 178 5.52 23.96 -0.41
C GLU A 178 5.50 23.98 -1.94
N PRO A 179 5.96 25.07 -2.61
CA PRO A 179 6.08 25.11 -4.05
C PRO A 179 6.84 23.89 -4.60
N ALA A 180 6.27 23.25 -5.63
CA ALA A 180 6.92 22.13 -6.29
C ALA A 180 7.87 22.59 -7.41
N PRO A 181 9.05 21.96 -7.56
CA PRO A 181 9.57 20.89 -6.72
C PRO A 181 10.19 21.40 -5.41
N CYS A 182 9.91 20.74 -4.28
CA CYS A 182 10.55 21.06 -2.99
C CYS A 182 11.80 20.20 -2.72
N GLN A 183 12.80 20.78 -2.03
CA GLN A 183 14.12 20.17 -1.82
C GLN A 183 14.09 18.85 -1.05
N ILE A 184 13.18 18.72 -0.08
CA ILE A 184 13.16 17.59 0.84
C ILE A 184 12.41 16.40 0.25
N HIS A 185 11.25 16.66 -0.36
CA HIS A 185 10.31 15.60 -0.76
C HIS A 185 10.28 15.34 -2.26
N GLN A 186 10.91 16.19 -3.08
CA GLN A 186 10.99 16.04 -4.53
C GLN A 186 12.42 16.21 -5.09
N PRO A 187 13.46 15.64 -4.43
CA PRO A 187 14.86 15.85 -4.83
C PRO A 187 15.18 15.29 -6.22
N ARG A 188 14.49 14.24 -6.70
CA ARG A 188 14.78 13.62 -7.99
C ARG A 188 14.30 14.48 -9.16
N ARG A 189 13.14 15.15 -9.01
CA ARG A 189 12.65 16.17 -9.96
C ARG A 189 13.60 17.35 -10.08
N ILE A 190 14.16 17.79 -8.94
CA ILE A 190 15.16 18.86 -8.91
C ILE A 190 16.40 18.42 -9.70
N ALA A 191 16.93 17.23 -9.40
CA ALA A 191 18.09 16.69 -10.09
C ALA A 191 17.85 16.49 -11.60
N ALA A 192 16.62 16.16 -12.00
CA ALA A 192 16.24 15.99 -13.40
C ALA A 192 16.00 17.32 -14.16
N GLY A 193 16.04 18.48 -13.49
CA GLY A 193 15.68 19.76 -14.10
C GLY A 193 14.22 19.84 -14.56
N ASN A 194 13.37 18.92 -14.09
CA ASN A 194 11.97 18.82 -14.50
C ASN A 194 11.16 19.91 -13.80
N GLN A 195 11.04 21.07 -14.45
CA GLN A 195 10.08 22.09 -14.04
C GLN A 195 8.66 21.53 -14.17
N VAL A 196 7.81 21.82 -13.18
CA VAL A 196 6.39 21.49 -13.29
C VAL A 196 5.83 22.34 -14.44
N PRO A 197 5.19 21.75 -15.46
CA PRO A 197 4.64 22.53 -16.56
C PRO A 197 3.73 23.63 -16.00
N ALA A 198 3.94 24.86 -16.47
CA ALA A 198 2.99 25.95 -16.25
C ALA A 198 1.67 25.57 -16.94
N HIS A 199 0.56 25.68 -16.21
CA HIS A 199 -0.78 25.56 -16.78
C HIS A 199 -1.19 26.86 -17.44
#